data_AF-A0A969ZWW5-F1
#
_entry.id   AF-A0A969ZWW5-F1
#
_cell.length_a   1.000
_cell.length_b   1.000
_cell.length_c   1.000
_cell.angle_alpha   90.00
_cell.angle_beta   90.00
_cell.angle_gamma   90.00
#
_symmetry.space_group_name_H-M   'P 1'
#
loop_
_entity.id
_entity.type
_entity.pdbx_description
1 polymer ?
#
loop_
_entity_poly.entity_id
_entity_poly.type
_entity_poly.pdbx_seq_one_letter_code
_entity_poly.pdbx_strand_id
1 'polypeptide(L)'
;MPLRKNSAAAFWGARKKYSKLIGKHITGFTREVRDILFRYDWPGNIRELENVVEYAVTMETGSLIGLESLPVNFRDSKDGAPPVRSLKEQCDEAEKKSSWIVCA
;
A
#
# COMPACT_ATOMS: atom_id res chain seq x y z
N MET A 1 -9.89 16.18 18.53
CA MET A 1 -8.84 15.23 18.95
C MET A 1 -8.32 14.50 17.72
N PRO A 2 -7.07 14.70 17.28
CA PRO A 2 -6.55 13.93 16.18
C PRO A 2 -6.26 12.53 16.71
N LEU A 3 -7.05 11.55 16.28
CA LEU A 3 -6.70 10.15 16.44
C LEU A 3 -5.30 10.00 15.84
N ARG A 4 -4.29 9.69 16.65
CA ARG A 4 -3.02 9.16 16.13
C ARG A 4 -3.37 7.81 15.52
N LYS A 5 -3.68 7.79 14.22
CA LYS A 5 -4.21 6.63 13.48
C LYS A 5 -3.12 5.58 13.15
N ASN A 6 -1.99 5.59 13.84
CA ASN A 6 -0.89 4.62 13.66
C ASN A 6 -0.99 3.49 14.69
N SER A 7 -2.20 2.92 14.84
CA SER A 7 -2.42 1.78 15.72
C SER A 7 -1.80 0.55 15.08
N ALA A 8 -0.73 0.00 15.68
CA ALA A 8 -0.10 -1.26 15.24
C ALA A 8 -1.14 -2.35 14.92
N ALA A 9 -2.24 -2.39 15.69
CA ALA A 9 -3.37 -3.30 15.50
C ALA A 9 -3.99 -3.28 14.10
N ALA A 10 -4.02 -2.14 13.41
CA ALA A 10 -4.63 -2.02 12.07
C ALA A 10 -3.84 -2.82 11.03
N PHE A 11 -2.51 -2.68 11.04
CA PHE A 11 -1.60 -3.39 10.12
C PHE A 11 -1.68 -4.91 10.33
N TRP A 12 -1.68 -5.36 11.59
CA TRP A 12 -1.79 -6.79 11.92
C TRP A 12 -3.17 -7.36 11.57
N GLY A 13 -4.24 -6.59 11.79
CA GLY A 13 -5.60 -6.97 11.44
C GLY A 13 -5.79 -7.12 9.94
N ALA A 14 -5.36 -6.13 9.16
CA ALA A 14 -5.41 -6.15 7.69
C ALA A 14 -4.61 -7.35 7.15
N ARG A 15 -3.37 -7.55 7.62
CA ARG A 15 -2.54 -8.70 7.22
C ARG A 15 -3.27 -10.01 7.44
N LYS A 16 -3.86 -10.23 8.63
CA LYS A 16 -4.55 -11.48 8.97
C LYS A 16 -5.78 -11.70 8.09
N LYS A 17 -6.55 -10.64 7.84
CA LYS A 17 -7.74 -10.67 6.96
C LYS A 17 -7.34 -11.09 5.54
N TYR A 18 -6.39 -10.39 4.92
CA TYR A 18 -5.99 -10.65 3.53
C TYR A 18 -5.19 -11.93 3.36
N SER A 19 -4.33 -12.29 4.32
CA SER A 19 -3.65 -13.59 4.36
C SER A 19 -4.65 -14.75 4.32
N LYS A 20 -5.76 -14.64 5.06
CA LYS A 20 -6.84 -15.63 5.04
C LYS A 20 -7.65 -15.61 3.75
N LEU A 21 -7.94 -14.44 3.20
CA LEU A 21 -8.70 -14.29 1.94
C LEU A 21 -7.95 -14.85 0.74
N ILE A 22 -6.64 -14.60 0.66
CA ILE A 22 -5.78 -15.02 -0.45
C ILE A 22 -5.28 -16.47 -0.25
N GLY A 23 -5.41 -17.02 0.97
CA GLY A 23 -4.95 -18.37 1.29
C GLY A 23 -3.43 -18.49 1.42
N LYS A 24 -2.71 -17.36 1.58
CA LYS A 24 -1.26 -17.33 1.78
C LYS A 24 -0.93 -17.30 3.26
N HIS A 25 0.06 -18.08 3.68
CA HIS A 25 0.53 -18.09 5.06
C HIS A 25 1.58 -16.99 5.30
N ILE A 26 1.10 -15.76 5.48
CA ILE A 26 1.95 -14.64 5.89
C ILE A 26 2.03 -14.65 7.42
N THR A 27 3.22 -14.43 7.97
CA THR A 27 3.52 -14.41 9.41
C THR A 27 3.68 -12.99 9.93
N GLY A 28 4.19 -12.08 9.09
CA GLY A 28 4.42 -10.69 9.47
C GLY A 28 5.00 -9.84 8.36
N PHE A 29 5.58 -8.72 8.79
CA PHE A 29 6.26 -7.74 7.94
C PHE A 29 7.75 -7.70 8.32
N THR A 30 8.60 -7.43 7.34
CA THR A 30 10.01 -7.11 7.56
C THR A 30 10.18 -5.82 8.39
N ARG A 31 11.37 -5.61 8.93
CA ARG A 31 11.63 -4.42 9.78
C ARG A 31 11.50 -3.14 8.97
N GLU A 32 12.03 -3.10 7.76
CA GLU A 32 11.96 -1.91 6.91
C GLU A 32 10.50 -1.56 6.56
N VAL A 33 9.70 -2.56 6.19
CA VAL A 33 8.28 -2.36 5.89
C VAL A 33 7.54 -1.82 7.10
N ARG A 34 7.79 -2.36 8.31
CA ARG A 34 7.17 -1.83 9.53
C ARG A 34 7.54 -0.36 9.74
N ASP A 35 8.81 -0.02 9.64
CA ASP A 35 9.27 1.36 9.87
C ASP A 35 8.59 2.34 8.91
N ILE A 36 8.42 1.98 7.64
CA ILE A 36 7.70 2.79 6.64
C ILE A 36 6.22 2.92 7.02
N LEU A 37 5.56 1.79 7.32
CA LEU A 37 4.15 1.77 7.69
C LEU A 37 3.85 2.58 8.97
N PHE A 38 4.78 2.59 9.93
CA PHE A 38 4.68 3.36 11.18
C PHE A 38 5.01 4.85 11.01
N ARG A 39 5.91 5.18 10.09
CA ARG A 39 6.31 6.57 9.79
C ARG A 39 5.25 7.31 8.99
N TYR A 40 4.43 6.61 8.21
CA TYR A 40 3.41 7.25 7.39
C TYR A 40 2.17 7.61 8.22
N ASP A 41 1.64 8.82 8.03
CA ASP A 41 0.48 9.35 8.77
C ASP A 41 -0.88 8.86 8.22
N TRP A 42 -0.89 8.12 7.11
CA TRP A 42 -2.09 7.58 6.46
C TRP A 42 -3.22 8.61 6.29
N PRO A 43 -2.99 9.67 5.49
CA PRO A 43 -3.94 10.77 5.33
C PRO A 43 -5.32 10.33 4.83
N GLY A 44 -5.41 9.25 4.03
CA GLY A 44 -6.67 8.68 3.56
C GLY A 44 -7.33 7.64 4.48
N ASN A 45 -6.82 7.44 5.70
CA ASN A 45 -7.31 6.48 6.71
C ASN A 45 -7.01 4.99 6.42
N ILE A 46 -7.70 4.11 7.16
CA ILE A 46 -7.59 2.64 7.13
C ILE A 46 -7.76 2.06 5.71
N ARG A 47 -8.50 2.72 4.81
CA ARG A 47 -8.67 2.24 3.42
C ARG A 47 -7.38 2.24 2.62
N GLU A 48 -6.57 3.30 2.73
CA GLU A 48 -5.25 3.35 2.07
C GLU A 48 -4.35 2.24 2.62
N LEU A 49 -4.38 2.06 3.95
CA LEU A 49 -3.62 1.00 4.59
C LEU A 49 -4.07 -0.39 4.12
N GLU A 50 -5.37 -0.64 4.07
CA GLU A 50 -5.93 -1.90 3.58
C GLU A 50 -5.47 -2.17 2.14
N ASN A 51 -5.54 -1.19 1.23
CA ASN A 51 -5.08 -1.34 -0.16
C ASN A 51 -3.60 -1.69 -0.25
N VAL A 52 -2.75 -1.03 0.55
CA VAL A 52 -1.30 -1.30 0.56
C VAL A 52 -1.01 -2.71 1.08
N VAL A 53 -1.68 -3.13 2.16
CA VAL A 53 -1.50 -4.47 2.73
C VAL A 53 -2.07 -5.55 1.80
N GLU A 54 -3.21 -5.32 1.16
CA GLU A 54 -3.79 -6.20 0.17
C GLU A 54 -2.84 -6.44 -1.01
N TYR A 55 -2.31 -5.36 -1.57
CA TYR A 55 -1.31 -5.42 -2.64
C TYR A 55 -0.08 -6.21 -2.17
N ALA A 56 0.42 -5.90 -0.96
CA ALA A 56 1.61 -6.55 -0.42
C ALA A 56 1.43 -8.05 -0.19
N VAL A 57 0.29 -8.49 0.34
CA VAL A 57 -0.02 -9.92 0.51
C VAL A 57 -0.18 -10.61 -0.85
N THR A 58 -0.72 -9.91 -1.84
CA THR A 58 -0.93 -10.45 -3.19
C THR A 58 0.40 -10.64 -3.92
N MET A 59 1.30 -9.66 -3.84
CA MET A 59 2.62 -9.71 -4.48
C MET A 59 3.58 -10.64 -3.74
N GLU A 60 3.51 -10.69 -2.41
CA GLU A 60 4.44 -11.48 -1.61
C GLU A 60 4.24 -12.98 -1.85
N THR A 61 5.32 -13.69 -2.16
CA THR A 61 5.32 -15.15 -2.31
C THR A 61 5.82 -15.85 -1.05
N GLY A 62 6.53 -15.13 -0.17
CA GLY A 62 7.05 -15.65 1.09
C GLY A 62 6.08 -15.57 2.27
N SER A 63 6.59 -15.98 3.43
CA SER A 63 5.88 -15.84 4.71
C SER A 63 6.05 -14.48 5.37
N LEU A 64 6.89 -13.59 4.83
CA LEU A 64 7.20 -12.27 5.38
C LEU A 64 7.07 -11.24 4.27
N ILE A 65 6.30 -10.18 4.50
CA ILE A 65 6.15 -9.08 3.54
C ILE A 65 7.42 -8.23 3.53
N GLY A 66 8.11 -8.24 2.39
CA GLY A 66 9.29 -7.43 2.09
C GLY A 66 8.96 -6.09 1.43
N LEU A 67 9.99 -5.24 1.28
CA LEU A 67 9.89 -3.97 0.54
C LEU A 67 9.53 -4.20 -0.93
N GLU A 68 10.07 -5.25 -1.53
CA GLU A 68 9.80 -5.65 -2.92
C GLU A 68 8.32 -5.96 -3.19
N SER A 69 7.56 -6.26 -2.14
CA SER A 69 6.13 -6.57 -2.25
C SER A 69 5.25 -5.33 -2.01
N LEU A 70 5.80 -4.24 -1.48
CA LEU A 70 5.08 -2.99 -1.33
C LEU A 70 4.88 -2.28 -2.69
N PRO A 71 3.91 -1.37 -2.81
CA PRO A 71 3.81 -0.51 -3.98
C PRO A 71 5.06 0.36 -4.15
N VAL A 72 5.42 0.70 -5.39
CA VAL A 72 6.60 1.53 -5.72
C VAL A 72 6.68 2.82 -4.91
N ASN A 73 5.55 3.47 -4.66
CA ASN A 73 5.45 4.69 -3.85
C ASN A 73 6.05 4.55 -2.44
N PHE A 74 6.08 3.33 -1.88
CA PHE A 74 6.66 3.05 -0.57
C PHE A 74 8.07 2.45 -0.66
N ARG A 75 8.55 2.03 -1.83
CA ARG A 75 9.91 1.49 -2.02
C ARG A 75 10.95 2.60 -2.04
N ASP A 76 10.60 3.75 -2.63
CA ASP A 76 11.51 4.88 -2.81
C ASP A 76 11.70 5.77 -1.56
N SER A 77 11.02 5.46 -0.44
CA SER A 77 11.13 6.24 0.80
C SER A 77 12.45 6.08 1.56
N LYS A 78 13.57 5.76 0.88
CA LYS A 78 14.91 5.74 1.50
C LYS A 78 15.32 7.08 2.12
N ASP A 79 14.69 8.17 1.71
CA ASP A 79 15.07 9.53 2.13
C ASP A 79 14.05 10.20 3.05
N GLY A 80 13.26 9.47 3.86
CA GLY A 80 12.44 10.09 4.93
C GLY A 80 11.41 11.14 4.47
N ALA A 81 11.25 11.34 3.17
CA ALA A 81 10.26 12.21 2.58
C ALA A 81 8.92 11.45 2.59
N PRO A 82 7.81 12.11 3.00
CA PRO A 82 6.51 11.50 2.87
C PRO A 82 6.31 11.11 1.39
N PRO A 83 5.89 9.87 1.07
CA PRO A 83 5.63 9.46 -0.30
C PRO A 83 4.74 10.50 -0.94
N VAL A 84 5.27 11.07 -2.02
CA VAL A 84 4.65 12.16 -2.77
C VAL A 84 3.22 11.76 -3.09
N ARG A 85 2.32 12.68 -2.75
CA ARG A 85 0.89 12.50 -2.84
C ARG A 85 0.48 12.18 -4.28
N SER A 86 -0.52 11.31 -4.35
CA SER A 86 -1.64 11.36 -5.29
C SER A 86 -1.42 10.70 -6.64
N LEU A 87 -2.31 9.76 -6.94
CA LEU A 87 -2.73 9.30 -8.27
C LEU A 87 -3.14 10.43 -9.25
N LYS A 88 -2.77 11.68 -9.01
CA LYS A 88 -3.06 12.83 -9.87
C LYS A 88 -1.93 13.14 -10.86
N GLU A 89 -0.74 12.56 -10.70
CA GLU A 89 0.39 12.73 -11.64
C GLU A 89 0.53 11.60 -12.67
N GLN A 90 -0.37 10.61 -12.68
CA GLN A 90 -0.44 9.59 -13.74
C GLN A 90 -1.49 9.90 -14.83
N CYS A 91 -2.12 11.08 -14.81
CA CYS A 91 -3.12 11.44 -15.83
C CYS A 91 -2.53 12.13 -17.07
N ASP A 92 -1.29 12.62 -17.07
CA ASP A 92 -0.73 13.33 -18.24
C ASP A 92 0.00 12.44 -19.27
N GLU A 93 0.06 11.11 -19.06
CA GLU A 93 0.62 10.18 -20.07
C GLU A 93 -0.41 9.22 -20.70
N ALA A 94 -1.67 9.27 -20.27
CA ALA A 94 -2.74 8.41 -20.80
C ALA A 94 -3.66 9.09 -21.83
N GLU A 95 -3.43 10.36 -22.22
CA GLU A 95 -4.18 11.01 -23.32
C GLU A 95 -3.96 10.34 -24.69
N LYS A 96 -3.08 9.33 -24.82
CA LYS A 96 -2.73 8.71 -26.12
C LYS A 96 -3.27 7.30 -26.39
N LYS A 97 -4.00 6.68 -25.47
CA LYS A 97 -4.80 5.48 -25.79
C LYS A 97 -6.28 5.85 -25.73
N SER A 98 -6.67 6.75 -26.62
CA SER A 98 -7.19 6.34 -27.93
C SER A 98 -8.55 5.65 -27.78
N SER A 99 -9.55 6.39 -28.22
CA SER A 99 -10.82 5.86 -28.72
C SER A 99 -11.85 5.44 -27.67
N TRP A 100 -12.24 6.39 -26.81
CA TRP A 100 -13.69 6.62 -26.64
C TRP A 100 -14.14 7.57 -27.77
N ILE A 101 -14.23 7.04 -29.00
CA ILE A 101 -15.02 7.67 -30.06
C ILE A 101 -16.33 6.88 -30.05
N VAL A 102 -17.33 7.39 -29.34
CA VAL A 102 -18.48 8.14 -29.88
C VAL A 102 -19.47 7.21 -30.59
N CYS A 103 -20.73 7.34 -30.16
CA CYS A 103 -21.97 6.90 -30.79
C CYS A 103 -21.87 6.51 -32.28
N ALA A 104 -22.40 5.33 -32.60
CA ALA A 104 -23.09 5.05 -33.85
C ALA A 104 -24.39 4.30 -33.52
#